data_AF-A0A838VP53-F1
#
_entry.id   AF-A0A838VP53-F1
#
_cell.length_a   1.000
_cell.length_b   1.000
_cell.length_c   1.000
_cell.angle_alpha   90.00
_cell.angle_beta   90.00
_cell.angle_gamma   90.00
#
_symmetry.space_group_name_H-M   'P 1'
#
loop_
_entity.id
_entity.type
_entity.pdbx_description
1 polymer ?
#
loop_
_entity_poly.entity_id
_entity_poly.type
_entity_poly.pdbx_seq_one_letter_code
_entity_poly.pdbx_strand_id
1 'polypeptide(L)'
;IFGSSLFNQFPLLKIILLPLLPLFAVYNTTFLGVIPVSLIIFFALFALVVRNEKIAHFIRFNTMQAILLDIVIFLCSLLLRLLSFIPGIAFTSETLSSTIFLGTLIAVIYAVFQSLLGRYAEIPAISEAVYTQVR
;
A
#
# COMPACT_ATOMS: atom_id res chain seq x y z
N ILE A 1 6.32 4.58 -8.24
CA ILE A 1 7.59 3.83 -8.48
C ILE A 1 7.26 2.45 -9.00
N PHE A 2 6.45 1.69 -8.28
CA PHE A 2 5.86 0.44 -8.78
C PHE A 2 4.88 0.70 -9.94
N GLY A 3 4.93 -0.14 -10.98
CA GLY A 3 3.97 -0.13 -12.09
C GLY A 3 4.28 0.79 -13.28
N SER A 4 5.34 1.61 -13.24
CA SER A 4 5.67 2.53 -14.36
C SER A 4 5.88 1.80 -15.68
N SER A 5 6.56 0.66 -15.67
CA SER A 5 6.75 -0.17 -16.86
C SER A 5 5.43 -0.79 -17.34
N LEU A 6 4.62 -1.33 -16.42
CA LEU A 6 3.30 -1.88 -16.74
C LEU A 6 2.36 -0.85 -17.33
N PHE A 7 2.42 0.41 -16.90
CA PHE A 7 1.60 1.48 -17.46
C PHE A 7 1.99 1.88 -18.89
N ASN A 8 3.24 1.66 -19.28
CA ASN A 8 3.69 1.86 -20.65
C ASN A 8 3.28 0.67 -21.54
N GLN A 9 3.35 -0.54 -21.00
CA GLN A 9 2.97 -1.77 -21.73
C GLN A 9 1.44 -1.95 -21.83
N PHE A 10 0.71 -1.58 -20.78
CA PHE A 10 -0.74 -1.76 -20.65
C PHE A 10 -1.41 -0.44 -20.21
N PRO A 11 -1.66 0.50 -21.15
CA PRO A 11 -2.24 1.81 -20.83
C PRO A 11 -3.63 1.73 -20.18
N LEU A 12 -4.41 0.69 -20.48
CA LEU A 12 -5.74 0.45 -19.90
C LEU A 12 -5.71 0.33 -18.37
N LEU A 13 -4.59 -0.09 -17.78
CA LEU A 13 -4.41 -0.20 -16.34
C LEU A 13 -4.54 1.16 -15.63
N LYS A 14 -4.26 2.27 -16.33
CA LYS A 14 -4.43 3.64 -15.82
C LYS A 14 -5.90 3.99 -15.57
N ILE A 15 -6.82 3.43 -16.36
CA ILE A 15 -8.26 3.72 -16.25
C ILE A 15 -8.80 3.21 -14.91
N ILE A 16 -8.37 2.01 -14.49
CA ILE A 16 -8.75 1.40 -13.20
C ILE A 16 -8.31 2.29 -12.01
N LEU A 17 -7.19 2.99 -12.16
CA LEU A 17 -6.61 3.86 -11.13
C LEU A 17 -7.12 5.30 -11.19
N LEU A 18 -7.93 5.67 -12.19
CA LEU A 18 -8.45 7.02 -12.36
C LEU A 18 -9.17 7.55 -11.09
N PRO A 19 -10.00 6.74 -10.39
CA PRO A 19 -10.66 7.20 -9.17
C PRO A 19 -9.70 7.52 -8.03
N LEU A 20 -8.48 6.98 -8.05
CA LEU A 20 -7.46 7.20 -7.02
C LEU A 20 -6.64 8.45 -7.26
N LEU A 21 -6.75 9.12 -8.42
CA LEU A 21 -5.93 10.30 -8.74
C LEU A 21 -6.01 11.44 -7.71
N PRO A 22 -7.20 11.82 -7.17
CA PRO A 22 -7.27 12.87 -6.16
C PRO A 22 -6.51 12.50 -4.88
N LEU A 23 -6.62 11.23 -4.46
CA LEU A 23 -5.90 10.70 -3.31
C LEU A 23 -4.40 10.68 -3.56
N PHE A 24 -3.98 10.27 -4.76
CA PHE A 24 -2.59 10.26 -5.16
C PHE A 24 -1.99 11.67 -5.13
N ALA A 25 -2.72 12.68 -5.62
CA ALA A 25 -2.26 14.06 -5.60
C ALA A 25 -1.97 14.55 -4.18
N VAL A 26 -2.83 14.23 -3.21
CA VAL A 26 -2.62 14.60 -1.80
C VAL A 26 -1.48 13.78 -1.18
N TYR A 27 -1.48 12.46 -1.39
CA TYR A 27 -0.57 11.54 -0.70
C TYR A 27 0.90 11.77 -1.05
N ASN A 28 1.20 12.23 -2.28
CA ASN A 28 2.57 12.52 -2.73
C ASN A 28 3.04 13.95 -2.41
N THR A 29 2.22 14.76 -1.74
CA THR A 29 2.63 16.12 -1.34
C THR A 29 3.51 16.10 -0.10
N THR A 30 4.16 17.24 0.15
CA THR A 30 5.01 17.45 1.33
C THR A 30 4.46 18.62 2.14
N PHE A 31 4.26 18.40 3.43
CA PHE A 31 3.87 19.41 4.40
C PHE A 31 5.11 20.20 4.85
N LEU A 32 4.99 21.53 4.88
CA LEU A 32 6.08 22.47 5.21
C LEU A 32 7.37 22.27 4.40
N GLY A 33 7.28 21.64 3.22
CA GLY A 33 8.42 21.38 2.34
C GLY A 33 9.38 20.28 2.81
N VAL A 34 9.15 19.64 3.97
CA VAL A 34 10.05 18.62 4.52
C VAL A 34 9.35 17.31 4.89
N ILE A 35 8.11 17.36 5.37
CA ILE A 35 7.42 16.19 5.94
C ILE A 35 6.52 15.54 4.88
N PRO A 36 6.75 14.28 4.47
CA PRO A 36 5.86 13.60 3.53
C PRO A 36 4.45 13.45 4.12
N VAL A 37 3.42 13.81 3.36
CA VAL A 37 2.03 13.69 3.81
C VAL A 37 1.64 12.23 4.06
N SER A 38 2.20 11.29 3.30
CA SER A 38 2.09 9.85 3.54
C SER A 38 2.43 9.46 4.99
N LEU A 39 3.49 10.03 5.56
CA LEU A 39 3.91 9.77 6.92
C LEU A 39 2.93 10.35 7.94
N ILE A 40 2.38 11.53 7.66
CA ILE A 40 1.34 12.15 8.50
C ILE A 40 0.08 11.26 8.49
N ILE A 41 -0.33 10.78 7.32
CA ILE A 41 -1.49 9.88 7.16
C ILE A 41 -1.26 8.58 7.93
N PHE A 42 -0.07 7.99 7.83
CA PHE A 42 0.30 6.80 8.59
C PHE A 42 0.08 7.00 10.10
N PHE A 43 0.67 8.05 10.68
CA PHE A 43 0.55 8.30 12.12
C PHE A 43 -0.88 8.67 12.52
N ALA A 44 -1.59 9.44 11.70
CA ALA A 44 -2.97 9.82 11.94
C ALA A 44 -3.89 8.59 11.96
N LEU A 45 -3.79 7.70 10.97
CA LEU A 45 -4.58 6.46 10.93
C LEU A 45 -4.23 5.55 12.10
N PHE A 46 -2.95 5.41 12.42
CA PHE A 46 -2.54 4.58 13.56
C PHE A 46 -3.08 5.12 14.89
N ALA A 47 -2.85 6.40 15.19
CA ALA A 47 -3.21 7.00 16.47
C ALA A 47 -4.72 7.22 16.65
N LEU A 48 -5.40 7.72 15.61
CA LEU A 48 -6.81 8.10 15.69
C LEU A 48 -7.76 6.94 15.40
N VAL A 49 -7.34 5.99 14.56
CA VAL A 49 -8.17 4.85 14.15
C VAL A 49 -7.77 3.58 14.89
N VAL A 50 -6.57 3.06 14.63
CA VAL A 50 -6.16 1.73 15.11
C VAL A 50 -6.15 1.65 16.65
N ARG A 51 -5.63 2.69 17.31
CA ARG A 51 -5.49 2.75 18.78
C ARG A 51 -6.76 3.20 19.51
N ASN A 52 -7.85 3.50 18.79
CA ASN A 52 -9.07 4.01 19.38
C ASN A 52 -10.11 2.89 19.54
N GLU A 53 -10.25 2.37 20.76
CA GLU A 53 -11.20 1.28 21.10
C GLU A 53 -12.68 1.64 20.87
N LYS A 54 -13.02 2.92 20.71
CA LYS A 54 -14.40 3.34 20.37
C LYS A 54 -14.76 3.03 18.92
N ILE A 55 -13.76 2.80 18.07
CA ILE A 55 -13.97 2.46 16.66
C ILE A 55 -14.16 0.94 16.56
N ALA A 56 -15.11 0.53 15.73
CA ALA A 56 -15.40 -0.87 15.49
C ALA A 56 -14.13 -1.65 15.11
N HIS A 57 -13.95 -2.82 15.72
CA HIS A 57 -12.81 -3.71 15.47
C HIS A 57 -12.59 -3.95 13.96
N PHE A 58 -13.67 -4.10 13.19
CA PHE A 58 -13.61 -4.25 11.73
C PHE A 58 -12.87 -3.12 11.02
N ILE A 59 -13.13 -1.87 11.39
CA ILE A 59 -12.46 -0.70 10.78
C ILE A 59 -11.00 -0.66 11.22
N ARG A 60 -10.72 -0.93 12.49
CA ARG A 60 -9.37 -0.97 13.05
C ARG A 60 -8.52 -2.04 12.37
N PHE A 61 -9.08 -3.23 12.16
CA PHE A 61 -8.44 -4.33 11.45
C PHE A 61 -8.07 -3.94 10.02
N ASN A 62 -9.04 -3.49 9.22
CA ASN A 62 -8.78 -3.11 7.82
C ASN A 62 -7.77 -1.95 7.72
N THR A 63 -7.85 -0.98 8.63
CA THR A 63 -6.90 0.14 8.69
C THR A 63 -5.49 -0.34 9.02
N MET A 64 -5.35 -1.23 10.02
CA MET A 64 -4.05 -1.80 10.38
C MET A 64 -3.50 -2.68 9.24
N GLN A 65 -4.35 -3.42 8.53
CA GLN A 65 -3.96 -4.20 7.37
C GLN A 65 -3.41 -3.32 6.24
N ALA A 66 -4.08 -2.20 5.95
CA ALA A 66 -3.62 -1.22 4.97
C ALA A 66 -2.27 -0.60 5.39
N ILE A 67 -2.11 -0.26 6.68
CA ILE A 67 -0.86 0.28 7.23
C ILE A 67 0.29 -0.72 7.09
N LEU A 68 0.08 -1.99 7.45
CA LEU A 68 1.12 -3.01 7.33
C LEU A 68 1.50 -3.26 5.87
N LEU A 69 0.52 -3.28 4.96
CA LEU A 69 0.78 -3.43 3.54
C LEU A 69 1.62 -2.25 3.00
N ASP A 70 1.30 -1.02 3.42
CA ASP A 70 2.06 0.18 3.04
C ASP A 70 3.52 0.11 3.54
N ILE A 71 3.75 -0.33 4.78
CA ILE A 71 5.10 -0.58 5.31
C ILE A 71 5.85 -1.59 4.44
N VAL A 72 5.23 -2.73 4.11
CA VAL A 72 5.87 -3.78 3.30
C VAL A 72 6.26 -3.24 1.92
N ILE A 73 5.36 -2.51 1.26
CA ILE A 73 5.62 -1.90 -0.05
C ILE A 73 6.74 -0.86 0.05
N PHE A 74 6.74 -0.03 1.09
CA PHE A 74 7.80 0.92 1.35
C PHE A 74 9.16 0.23 1.53
N LEU A 75 9.24 -0.83 2.33
CA LEU A 75 10.46 -1.61 2.51
C LEU A 75 10.93 -2.24 1.19
N CYS A 76 10.03 -2.83 0.41
CA CYS A 76 10.36 -3.33 -0.92
C CYS A 76 10.91 -2.22 -1.84
N SER A 77 10.38 -1.00 -1.73
CA SER A 77 10.86 0.13 -2.54
C SER A 77 12.29 0.54 -2.16
N LEU A 78 12.62 0.50 -0.87
CA LEU A 78 13.97 0.74 -0.38
C LEU A 78 14.93 -0.34 -0.89
N LEU A 79 14.52 -1.61 -0.82
CA LEU A 79 15.32 -2.73 -1.32
C LEU A 79 15.60 -2.60 -2.83
N LEU A 80 14.59 -2.28 -3.63
CA LEU A 80 14.77 -2.06 -5.07
C LEU A 80 15.69 -0.87 -5.38
N ARG A 81 15.59 0.21 -4.59
CA ARG A 81 16.48 1.36 -4.73
C ARG A 81 17.92 1.00 -4.41
N LEU A 82 18.16 0.16 -3.40
CA LEU A 82 19.50 -0.36 -3.10
C LEU A 82 20.02 -1.28 -4.21
N LEU A 83 19.14 -2.13 -4.77
CA LEU A 83 19.50 -2.99 -5.88
C LEU A 83 19.92 -2.18 -7.12
N SER A 84 19.29 -1.02 -7.36
CA SER A 84 19.56 -0.19 -8.55
C SER A 84 21.01 0.27 -8.72
N PHE A 85 21.84 0.20 -7.66
CA PHE A 85 23.27 0.51 -7.73
C PHE A 85 24.12 -0.64 -8.32
N ILE A 86 23.55 -1.84 -8.46
CA ILE A 86 24.23 -3.00 -9.02
C ILE A 86 24.09 -2.95 -10.56
N PRO A 87 25.19 -2.96 -11.32
CA PRO A 87 25.10 -3.01 -12.78
C PRO A 87 24.57 -4.38 -13.26
N GLY A 88 23.77 -4.38 -14.33
CA GLY A 88 23.31 -5.61 -15.00
C GLY A 88 22.02 -6.24 -14.48
N ILE A 89 21.38 -5.68 -13.45
CA ILE A 89 20.16 -6.25 -12.85
C ILE A 89 18.86 -5.52 -13.24
N ALA A 90 18.92 -4.62 -14.23
CA ALA A 90 17.79 -3.75 -14.60
C ALA A 90 16.52 -4.56 -14.89
N PHE A 91 16.63 -5.61 -15.69
CA PHE A 91 15.51 -6.50 -16.03
C PHE A 91 14.88 -7.17 -14.79
N THR A 92 15.71 -7.66 -13.86
CA THR A 92 15.24 -8.28 -12.61
C THR A 92 14.52 -7.26 -11.73
N SER A 93 15.07 -6.06 -11.60
CA SER A 93 14.46 -4.98 -10.80
C SER A 93 13.12 -4.53 -11.37
N GLU A 94 12.99 -4.49 -12.70
CA GLU A 94 11.75 -4.13 -13.40
C GLU A 94 10.68 -5.20 -13.25
N THR A 95 11.07 -6.48 -13.40
CA THR A 95 10.17 -7.62 -13.22
C THR A 95 9.65 -7.65 -11.78
N LEU A 96 10.54 -7.51 -10.79
CA LEU A 96 10.16 -7.50 -9.38
C LEU A 96 9.26 -6.32 -9.03
N SER A 97 9.56 -5.13 -9.55
CA SER A 97 8.69 -3.94 -9.39
C SER A 97 7.28 -4.17 -9.96
N SER A 98 7.19 -4.83 -11.12
CA SER A 98 5.93 -5.16 -11.78
C SER A 98 5.13 -6.22 -11.02
N THR A 99 5.81 -7.25 -10.50
CA THR A 99 5.20 -8.27 -9.64
C THR A 99 4.67 -7.68 -8.34
N ILE A 100 5.45 -6.82 -7.67
CA ILE A 100 5.01 -6.14 -6.43
C ILE A 100 3.78 -5.27 -6.71
N PHE A 101 3.79 -4.54 -7.83
CA PHE A 101 2.65 -3.72 -8.23
C PHE A 101 1.37 -4.58 -8.42
N LEU A 102 1.45 -5.66 -9.20
CA LEU A 102 0.31 -6.53 -9.46
C LEU A 102 -0.17 -7.23 -8.19
N GLY A 103 0.74 -7.73 -7.36
CA GLY A 103 0.41 -8.35 -6.07
C GLY A 103 -0.31 -7.38 -5.15
N THR A 104 0.18 -6.13 -5.07
CA THR A 104 -0.48 -5.07 -4.30
C THR A 104 -1.87 -4.75 -4.85
N LEU A 105 -2.01 -4.59 -6.17
CA LEU A 105 -3.28 -4.28 -6.80
C LEU A 105 -4.33 -5.38 -6.53
N ILE A 106 -3.94 -6.65 -6.66
CA ILE A 106 -4.82 -7.80 -6.38
C ILE A 106 -5.20 -7.82 -4.90
N ALA A 107 -4.24 -7.62 -3.99
CA ALA A 107 -4.49 -7.59 -2.55
C ALA A 107 -5.48 -6.48 -2.15
N VAL A 108 -5.31 -5.28 -2.70
CA VAL A 108 -6.21 -4.13 -2.46
C VAL A 108 -7.60 -4.41 -3.01
N ILE A 109 -7.71 -4.91 -4.24
CA ILE A 109 -9.01 -5.26 -4.84
C ILE A 109 -9.73 -6.30 -3.98
N TYR A 110 -9.03 -7.37 -3.59
CA TYR A 110 -9.57 -8.41 -2.72
C TYR A 110 -10.05 -7.82 -1.38
N ALA A 111 -9.24 -6.97 -0.75
CA ALA A 111 -9.58 -6.37 0.54
C ALA A 111 -10.79 -5.44 0.46
N VAL A 112 -10.91 -4.66 -0.62
CA VAL A 112 -12.07 -3.80 -0.87
C VAL A 112 -13.34 -4.64 -1.06
N PHE A 113 -13.29 -5.68 -1.89
CA PHE A 113 -14.46 -6.54 -2.11
C PHE A 113 -14.92 -7.24 -0.84
N GLN A 114 -14.00 -7.82 -0.06
CA GLN A 114 -14.35 -8.43 1.22
C GLN A 114 -14.93 -7.40 2.20
N SER A 115 -14.36 -6.19 2.23
CA SER A 115 -14.84 -5.11 3.09
C SER A 115 -16.27 -4.70 2.74
N LEU A 116 -16.59 -4.58 1.46
CA LEU A 116 -17.94 -4.28 0.96
C LEU A 116 -18.95 -5.37 1.33
N LEU A 117 -18.51 -6.63 1.44
CA LEU A 117 -19.32 -7.76 1.89
C LEU A 117 -19.40 -7.88 3.42
N GLY A 118 -18.76 -6.98 4.17
CA GLY A 118 -18.70 -7.01 5.63
C GLY A 118 -17.83 -8.14 6.19
N ARG A 119 -16.90 -8.67 5.39
CA ARG A 119 -16.00 -9.78 5.73
C ARG A 119 -14.57 -9.27 5.92
N TYR A 120 -13.82 -9.98 6.76
CA TYR A 120 -12.39 -9.73 6.93
C TYR A 120 -11.64 -10.25 5.71
N ALA A 121 -10.78 -9.41 5.14
CA ALA A 121 -9.88 -9.83 4.08
C ALA A 121 -8.73 -10.62 4.69
N GLU A 122 -8.57 -11.89 4.33
CA GLU A 122 -7.50 -12.72 4.86
C GLU A 122 -6.31 -12.73 3.90
N ILE A 123 -5.39 -11.78 4.09
CA ILE A 123 -4.13 -11.70 3.34
C ILE A 123 -3.07 -12.48 4.13
N PRO A 124 -2.50 -13.57 3.58
CA PRO A 124 -1.50 -14.38 4.27
C PRO A 124 -0.35 -13.54 4.82
N ALA A 125 0.14 -13.90 6.01
CA ALA A 125 1.15 -13.20 6.80
C ALA A 125 0.76 -11.79 7.30
N ILE A 126 0.06 -10.99 6.49
CA ILE A 126 -0.37 -9.64 6.88
C ILE A 126 -1.51 -9.72 7.91
N SER A 127 -2.56 -10.51 7.67
CA SER A 127 -3.68 -10.65 8.60
C SER A 127 -3.26 -11.15 9.98
N GLU A 128 -2.40 -12.16 10.04
CA GLU A 128 -1.87 -12.69 11.29
C GLU A 128 -1.12 -11.61 12.10
N ALA A 129 -0.34 -10.78 11.42
CA ALA A 129 0.33 -9.64 12.03
C ALA A 129 -0.66 -8.57 12.53
N VAL A 130 -1.75 -8.32 11.78
CA VAL A 130 -2.82 -7.41 12.22
C VAL A 130 -3.50 -7.91 13.49
N TYR A 131 -3.88 -9.19 13.56
CA TYR A 131 -4.54 -9.77 14.73
C TYR A 131 -3.71 -9.63 16.01
N THR A 132 -2.38 -9.67 15.88
CA THR A 132 -1.48 -9.46 17.02
C THR A 132 -1.47 -7.99 17.50
N GLN A 133 -1.71 -7.04 16.61
CA GLN A 133 -1.64 -5.60 16.88
C GLN A 133 -2.96 -4.98 17.35
N VAL A 134 -4.09 -5.49 16.83
CA VAL A 134 -5.44 -4.93 17.09
C VAL A 134 -6.16 -5.70 18.20
N ARG A 135 -5.42 -6.09 19.25
CA ARG A 135 -5.98 -6.80 20.40
C ARG A 135 -6.77 -5.90 21.33
#